data_AF-A0A139RAU7-F1
#
_entry.id   AF-A0A139RAU7-F1
#
_cell.length_a   1.000
_cell.length_b   1.000
_cell.length_c   1.000
_cell.angle_alpha   90.00
_cell.angle_beta   90.00
_cell.angle_gamma   90.00
#
_symmetry.space_group_name_H-M   'P 1'
#
loop_
_entity.id
_entity.type
_entity.pdbx_description
1 polymer ?
#
loop_
_entity_poly.entity_id
_entity_poly.type
_entity_poly.pdbx_seq_one_letter_code
_entity_poly.pdbx_strand_id
1 'polypeptide(L)'
;MLKVNQVSMGKLYFGKLLCSFIIILPVQLILFLIFIIATKVDGITLDLSLQTYFKWLFLAVLASFPIITLQSYVTVKTRNFSKSVGLATIGSMFNFVLIFINEDLTKFFPYSQPMIALRSRSLADMSLNDMIIFLAVNIFYSFVFYKFTVGALEKR
;
A
#
# COMPACT_ATOMS: atom_id res chain seq x y z
N MET A 1 -23.30 -19.06 3.18
CA MET A 1 -22.97 -19.90 4.36
C MET A 1 -22.44 -19.11 5.56
N LEU A 2 -21.66 -18.02 5.44
CA LEU A 2 -21.14 -17.28 6.63
C LEU A 2 -22.14 -16.32 7.33
N LYS A 3 -23.20 -15.84 6.66
CA LYS A 3 -24.26 -15.04 7.30
C LYS A 3 -25.10 -15.83 8.33
N VAL A 4 -25.06 -17.16 8.25
CA VAL A 4 -25.82 -18.07 9.13
C VAL A 4 -25.32 -17.99 10.59
N ASN A 5 -24.06 -17.57 10.79
CA ASN A 5 -23.41 -17.52 12.10
C ASN A 5 -23.58 -16.20 12.87
N GLN A 6 -24.47 -15.28 12.43
CA GLN A 6 -24.68 -13.95 13.02
C GLN A 6 -23.42 -13.07 13.18
N VAL A 7 -22.32 -13.40 12.49
CA VAL A 7 -21.08 -12.62 12.57
C VAL A 7 -21.23 -11.37 11.71
N SER A 8 -20.97 -10.20 12.31
CA SER A 8 -20.91 -8.92 11.57
C SER A 8 -19.87 -9.00 10.45
N MET A 9 -20.31 -8.75 9.22
CA MET A 9 -19.43 -8.74 8.04
C MET A 9 -18.29 -7.74 8.16
N GLY A 10 -18.52 -6.61 8.83
CA GLY A 10 -17.48 -5.64 9.14
C GLY A 10 -16.38 -6.22 10.03
N LYS A 11 -16.74 -6.92 11.11
CA LYS A 11 -15.75 -7.56 12.01
C LYS A 11 -14.97 -8.65 11.29
N LEU A 12 -15.65 -9.48 10.49
CA LEU A 12 -15.01 -10.53 9.69
C LEU A 12 -14.02 -9.93 8.67
N TYR A 13 -14.45 -8.89 7.95
CA TYR A 13 -13.59 -8.23 6.98
C TYR A 13 -12.38 -7.56 7.64
N PHE A 14 -12.59 -6.85 8.75
CA PHE A 14 -11.51 -6.22 9.51
C PHE A 14 -10.46 -7.25 9.96
N GLY A 15 -10.88 -8.42 10.46
CA GLY A 15 -9.96 -9.50 10.81
C GLY A 15 -9.13 -9.98 9.61
N LYS A 16 -9.78 -10.19 8.45
CA LYS A 16 -9.05 -10.57 7.22
C LYS A 16 -8.08 -9.50 6.76
N LEU A 17 -8.48 -8.24 6.85
CA LEU A 17 -7.65 -7.10 6.49
C LEU A 17 -6.39 -7.06 7.34
N LEU A 18 -6.52 -7.22 8.67
CA LEU A 18 -5.37 -7.29 9.57
C LEU A 18 -4.44 -8.46 9.23
N CYS A 19 -4.98 -9.64 8.96
CA CYS A 19 -4.16 -10.78 8.52
C CYS A 19 -3.40 -10.46 7.22
N SER A 20 -4.07 -9.86 6.22
CA SER A 20 -3.42 -9.45 4.98
C SER A 20 -2.33 -8.40 5.21
N PHE A 21 -2.55 -7.46 6.12
CA PHE A 21 -1.57 -6.44 6.48
C PHE A 21 -0.35 -7.04 7.18
N ILE A 22 -0.54 -8.00 8.10
CA ILE A 22 0.56 -8.69 8.78
C ILE A 22 1.44 -9.47 7.80
N ILE A 23 0.85 -10.08 6.76
CA ILE A 23 1.59 -10.80 5.71
C ILE A 23 2.53 -9.87 4.92
N ILE A 24 2.28 -8.57 4.88
CA ILE A 24 3.14 -7.62 4.16
C ILE A 24 4.47 -7.39 4.88
N LEU A 25 4.49 -7.49 6.22
CA LEU A 25 5.70 -7.30 7.01
C LEU A 25 6.86 -8.21 6.56
N PRO A 26 6.73 -9.55 6.50
CA PRO A 26 7.83 -10.41 6.05
C PRO A 26 8.21 -10.15 4.59
N VAL A 27 7.24 -9.84 3.71
CA VAL A 27 7.54 -9.50 2.31
C VAL A 27 8.43 -8.26 2.22
N GLN A 28 8.11 -7.22 2.99
CA GLN A 28 8.91 -5.99 3.02
C GLN A 28 10.29 -6.20 3.64
N LEU A 29 10.41 -7.05 4.67
CA LEU A 29 11.71 -7.42 5.22
C LEU A 29 12.59 -8.16 4.20
N ILE A 30 12.00 -9.07 3.42
CA ILE A 30 12.72 -9.77 2.35
C ILE A 30 13.19 -8.77 1.27
N LEU A 31 12.33 -7.86 0.83
CA LEU A 31 12.70 -6.82 -0.14
C LEU A 31 13.83 -5.92 0.39
N PHE A 32 13.80 -5.59 1.68
CA PHE A 32 14.88 -4.84 2.32
C PHE A 32 16.20 -5.60 2.35
N LEU A 33 16.18 -6.91 2.63
CA LEU A 33 17.39 -7.73 2.55
C LEU A 33 17.97 -7.77 1.14
N ILE A 34 17.11 -7.92 0.12
CA ILE A 34 17.51 -7.86 -1.29
C ILE A 34 18.17 -6.50 -1.59
N PHE A 35 17.56 -5.40 -1.12
CA PHE A 35 18.12 -4.06 -1.28
C PHE A 35 19.53 -3.93 -0.68
N ILE A 36 19.75 -4.38 0.56
CA ILE A 36 21.06 -4.32 1.22
C ILE A 36 22.11 -5.17 0.50
N ILE A 37 21.73 -6.36 0.02
CA ILE A 37 22.63 -7.22 -0.74
C ILE A 37 23.00 -6.56 -2.07
N ALA A 38 22.02 -6.03 -2.80
CA ALA A 38 22.24 -5.37 -4.08
C ALA A 38 23.19 -4.16 -3.94
N THR A 39 22.96 -3.29 -2.95
CA THR A 39 23.82 -2.12 -2.72
C THR A 39 25.25 -2.52 -2.36
N LYS A 40 25.43 -3.64 -1.65
CA LYS A 40 26.75 -4.16 -1.29
C LYS A 40 27.47 -4.76 -2.50
N VAL A 41 26.77 -5.46 -3.38
CA VAL A 41 27.34 -6.05 -4.60
C VAL A 41 27.79 -4.96 -5.57
N ASP A 42 27.02 -3.89 -5.72
CA ASP A 42 27.34 -2.78 -6.61
C ASP A 42 28.30 -1.75 -5.99
N GLY A 43 28.73 -1.95 -4.74
CA GLY A 43 29.66 -1.05 -4.05
C GLY A 43 29.07 0.33 -3.73
N ILE A 44 27.74 0.46 -3.68
CA ILE A 44 27.05 1.72 -3.38
C ILE A 44 27.15 2.00 -1.88
N THR A 45 27.71 3.15 -1.51
CA THR A 45 27.75 3.59 -0.12
C THR A 45 26.39 4.11 0.31
N LEU A 46 25.87 3.60 1.42
CA LEU A 46 24.63 4.07 2.02
C LEU A 46 24.95 5.24 2.95
N ASP A 47 24.72 6.46 2.47
CA ASP A 47 25.06 7.69 3.20
C ASP A 47 24.06 8.00 4.35
N LEU A 48 22.92 7.32 4.38
CA LEU A 48 21.89 7.49 5.40
C LEU A 48 22.05 6.49 6.55
N SER A 49 21.61 6.89 7.74
CA SER A 49 21.57 6.00 8.90
C SER A 49 20.60 4.83 8.68
N LEU A 50 20.93 3.67 9.27
CA LEU A 50 20.09 2.47 9.26
C LEU A 50 18.65 2.76 9.73
N GLN A 51 18.50 3.69 10.68
CA GLN A 51 17.22 4.13 11.23
C GLN A 51 16.29 4.73 10.17
N THR A 52 16.83 5.50 9.21
CA THR A 52 16.03 6.10 8.14
C THR A 52 15.43 5.03 7.23
N TYR A 53 16.19 3.99 6.91
CA TYR A 53 15.69 2.88 6.12
C TYR A 53 14.57 2.11 6.83
N PHE A 54 14.72 1.86 8.14
CA PHE A 54 13.64 1.24 8.93
C PHE A 54 12.38 2.11 8.99
N LYS A 55 12.52 3.43 9.08
CA LYS A 55 11.40 4.37 8.99
C LYS A 55 10.69 4.25 7.65
N TRP A 56 11.42 4.22 6.54
CA TRP A 56 10.83 4.04 5.20
C TRP A 56 10.12 2.70 5.04
N LEU A 57 10.71 1.63 5.58
CA LEU A 57 10.13 0.29 5.63
C LEU A 57 8.77 0.31 6.34
N PHE A 58 8.71 0.93 7.51
CA PHE A 58 7.48 1.08 8.29
C PHE A 58 6.43 1.91 7.54
N LEU A 59 6.83 3.03 6.94
CA LEU A 59 5.93 3.86 6.12
C LEU A 59 5.42 3.08 4.90
N ALA A 60 6.24 2.23 4.26
CA ALA A 60 5.84 1.43 3.10
C ALA A 60 4.81 0.35 3.46
N VAL A 61 4.94 -0.24 4.64
CA VAL A 61 3.94 -1.16 5.18
C VAL A 61 2.62 -0.40 5.40
N LEU A 62 2.65 0.77 6.04
CA LEU A 62 1.44 1.62 6.19
C LEU A 62 0.84 2.01 4.83
N ALA A 63 1.68 2.36 3.86
CA ALA A 63 1.26 2.73 2.50
C ALA A 63 0.56 1.61 1.74
N SER A 64 0.75 0.37 2.17
CA SER A 64 0.12 -0.79 1.53
C SER A 64 -1.35 -0.96 1.93
N PHE A 65 -1.78 -0.37 3.05
CA PHE A 65 -3.15 -0.46 3.55
C PHE A 65 -4.23 0.06 2.58
N PRO A 66 -4.09 1.25 1.94
CA PRO A 66 -5.07 1.70 0.94
C PRO A 66 -5.12 0.79 -0.29
N ILE A 67 -4.01 0.16 -0.67
CA ILE A 67 -4.00 -0.79 -1.80
C ILE A 67 -4.77 -2.05 -1.42
N ILE A 68 -4.53 -2.62 -0.24
CA ILE A 68 -5.27 -3.81 0.24
C ILE A 68 -6.78 -3.54 0.28
N THR A 69 -7.20 -2.40 0.82
CA THR A 69 -8.62 -2.03 0.91
C THR A 69 -9.24 -1.80 -0.47
N LEU A 70 -8.53 -1.12 -1.37
CA LEU A 70 -8.97 -0.93 -2.76
C LEU A 70 -9.14 -2.28 -3.48
N GLN A 71 -8.15 -3.16 -3.40
CA GLN A 71 -8.21 -4.49 -4.02
C GLN A 71 -9.30 -5.38 -3.41
N SER A 72 -9.50 -5.27 -2.09
CA SER A 72 -10.62 -5.94 -1.41
C SER A 72 -11.96 -5.50 -1.99
N TYR A 73 -12.17 -4.19 -2.18
CA TYR A 73 -13.40 -3.66 -2.76
C TYR A 73 -13.63 -4.20 -4.18
N VAL A 74 -12.60 -4.14 -5.03
CA VAL A 74 -12.68 -4.62 -6.42
C VAL A 74 -13.00 -6.11 -6.47
N THR A 75 -12.35 -6.91 -5.62
CA THR A 75 -12.60 -8.35 -5.51
C THR A 75 -14.03 -8.64 -5.09
N VAL A 76 -14.54 -7.96 -4.06
CA VAL A 76 -15.92 -8.15 -3.57
C VAL A 76 -16.93 -7.75 -4.64
N LYS A 77 -16.72 -6.61 -5.30
CA LYS A 77 -17.61 -6.08 -6.34
C LYS A 77 -17.66 -7.00 -7.56
N THR A 78 -16.50 -7.39 -8.08
CA THR A 78 -16.39 -8.15 -9.34
C THR A 78 -16.52 -9.66 -9.18
N ARG A 79 -16.40 -10.19 -7.94
CA ARG A 79 -16.34 -11.63 -7.64
C ARG A 79 -15.20 -12.35 -8.34
N ASN A 80 -14.16 -11.62 -8.75
CA ASN A 80 -13.05 -12.18 -9.50
C ASN A 80 -11.74 -11.59 -8.98
N PHE A 81 -10.95 -12.46 -8.36
CA PHE A 81 -9.64 -12.08 -7.82
C PHE A 81 -8.67 -11.65 -8.93
N SER A 82 -8.68 -12.33 -10.08
CA SER A 82 -7.82 -11.98 -11.23
C SER A 82 -8.08 -10.57 -11.76
N LYS A 83 -9.33 -10.09 -11.70
CA LYS A 83 -9.65 -8.69 -12.07
C LYS A 83 -9.02 -7.68 -11.11
N SER A 84 -8.98 -8.00 -9.82
CA SER A 84 -8.30 -7.17 -8.82
C SER A 84 -6.79 -7.14 -9.07
N VAL A 85 -6.17 -8.30 -9.31
CA VAL A 85 -4.74 -8.37 -9.66
C VAL A 85 -4.44 -7.58 -10.94
N GLY A 86 -5.24 -7.75 -11.99
CA GLY A 86 -5.07 -7.00 -13.24
C GLY A 86 -5.18 -5.49 -13.05
N LEU A 87 -6.15 -5.02 -12.25
CA LEU A 87 -6.28 -3.60 -11.92
C LEU A 87 -5.07 -3.10 -11.12
N ALA A 88 -4.57 -3.90 -10.18
CA ALA A 88 -3.38 -3.55 -9.42
C ALA A 88 -2.16 -3.36 -10.33
N THR A 89 -1.95 -4.27 -11.29
CA THR A 89 -0.87 -4.16 -12.27
C THR A 89 -1.02 -2.92 -13.14
N ILE A 90 -2.21 -2.66 -13.68
CA ILE A 90 -2.48 -1.46 -14.48
C ILE A 90 -2.23 -0.19 -13.65
N GLY A 91 -2.70 -0.16 -12.39
CA GLY A 91 -2.47 0.95 -11.48
C GLY A 91 -0.99 1.21 -11.23
N SER A 92 -0.21 0.16 -10.96
CA SER A 92 1.24 0.27 -10.79
C SER A 92 1.96 0.75 -12.05
N MET A 93 1.52 0.32 -13.24
CA MET A 93 2.08 0.82 -14.51
C MET A 93 1.68 2.27 -14.77
N PHE A 94 0.45 2.65 -14.43
CA PHE A 94 -0.04 4.01 -14.56
C PHE A 94 0.72 4.99 -13.65
N ASN A 95 1.21 4.54 -12.50
CA ASN A 95 2.11 5.35 -11.66
C ASN A 95 3.35 5.81 -12.46
N PHE A 96 3.98 4.94 -13.25
CA PHE A 96 5.12 5.33 -14.09
C PHE A 96 4.75 6.41 -15.10
N VAL A 97 3.58 6.29 -15.73
CA VAL A 97 3.08 7.30 -16.68
C VAL A 97 2.82 8.64 -15.97
N LEU A 98 2.21 8.61 -14.78
CA LEU A 98 1.91 9.81 -13.99
C LEU A 98 3.17 10.60 -13.62
N ILE A 99 4.27 9.91 -13.33
CA ILE A 99 5.56 10.55 -13.04
C ILE A 99 5.99 11.48 -14.19
N PHE A 100 5.77 11.08 -15.46
CA PHE A 100 6.14 11.89 -16.62
C PHE A 100 5.18 13.03 -16.92
N ILE A 101 3.91 12.91 -16.53
CA ILE A 101 2.90 13.96 -16.77
C ILE A 101 3.06 15.07 -15.73
N ASN A 102 3.00 14.69 -14.45
CA ASN A 102 3.16 15.61 -13.34
C ASN A 102 3.48 14.83 -12.06
N GLU A 103 4.68 15.04 -11.53
CA GLU A 103 5.15 14.40 -10.31
C GLU A 103 4.24 14.66 -9.09
N ASP A 104 3.65 15.85 -8.97
CA ASP A 104 2.78 16.16 -7.83
C ASP A 104 1.49 15.34 -7.83
N LEU A 105 1.03 14.84 -8.99
CA LEU A 105 -0.13 13.94 -9.03
C LEU A 105 0.15 12.61 -8.36
N THR A 106 1.40 12.14 -8.38
CA THR A 106 1.79 10.88 -7.73
C THR A 106 1.56 10.94 -6.22
N LYS A 107 1.65 12.13 -5.61
CA LYS A 107 1.40 12.32 -4.17
C LYS A 107 -0.01 11.91 -3.75
N PHE A 108 -0.98 11.99 -4.68
CA PHE A 108 -2.38 11.69 -4.42
C PHE A 108 -2.82 10.35 -5.01
N PHE A 109 -1.98 9.66 -5.77
CA PHE A 109 -2.37 8.40 -6.42
C PHE A 109 -2.10 7.21 -5.48
N PRO A 110 -3.07 6.31 -5.22
CA PRO A 110 -2.94 5.27 -4.21
C PRO A 110 -1.85 4.23 -4.53
N TYR A 111 -1.65 3.93 -5.82
CA TYR A 111 -0.60 2.99 -6.25
C TYR A 111 0.81 3.58 -6.18
N SER A 112 0.95 4.90 -6.07
CA SER A 112 2.23 5.57 -5.86
C SER A 112 2.68 5.58 -4.40
N GLN A 113 1.76 5.36 -3.45
CA GLN A 113 2.05 5.56 -2.03
C GLN A 113 3.20 4.69 -1.50
N PRO A 114 3.32 3.39 -1.84
CA PRO A 114 4.48 2.58 -1.41
C PRO A 114 5.82 3.11 -1.94
N MET A 115 5.85 3.62 -3.18
CA MET A 115 7.04 4.23 -3.77
C MET A 115 7.42 5.52 -3.04
N ILE A 116 6.44 6.36 -2.71
CA ILE A 116 6.65 7.61 -1.96
C ILE A 116 7.18 7.31 -0.56
N ALA A 117 6.62 6.30 0.11
CA ALA A 117 7.05 5.86 1.43
C ALA A 117 8.49 5.35 1.46
N LEU A 118 8.89 4.61 0.43
CA LEU A 118 10.26 4.10 0.26
C LEU A 118 11.26 5.16 -0.21
N ARG A 119 10.79 6.38 -0.50
CA ARG A 119 11.62 7.49 -1.00
C ARG A 119 12.47 7.08 -2.21
N SER A 120 11.95 6.20 -3.06
CA SER A 120 12.68 5.59 -4.18
C SER A 120 13.19 6.58 -5.23
N ARG A 121 12.75 7.85 -5.17
CA ARG A 121 13.10 8.91 -6.13
C ARG A 121 14.12 9.92 -5.61
N SER A 122 14.16 10.14 -4.31
CA SER A 122 15.19 10.96 -3.67
C SER A 122 15.57 10.24 -2.39
N LEU A 123 16.81 9.74 -2.29
CA LEU A 123 17.36 9.12 -1.08
C LEU A 123 17.60 10.20 0.00
N ALA A 124 16.53 10.89 0.37
CA ALA A 124 16.47 11.97 1.33
C ALA A 124 15.23 11.77 2.19
N ASP A 125 15.31 12.14 3.45
CA ASP A 125 14.18 11.97 4.36
C ASP A 125 12.96 12.79 3.90
N MET A 126 11.77 12.33 4.28
CA MET A 126 10.52 12.96 3.92
C MET A 126 10.33 14.26 4.71
N SER A 127 9.97 15.34 4.01
CA SER A 127 9.62 16.60 4.65
C SER A 127 8.35 16.45 5.50
N LEU A 128 8.17 17.29 6.51
CA LEU A 128 6.95 17.25 7.35
C LEU A 128 5.67 17.45 6.53
N ASN A 129 5.70 18.35 5.54
CA ASN A 129 4.55 18.61 4.67
C ASN A 129 4.21 17.39 3.81
N ASP A 130 5.22 16.75 3.20
CA ASP A 130 5.01 15.53 2.41
C ASP A 130 4.49 14.39 3.30
N MET A 131 4.95 14.29 4.54
CA MET A 131 4.49 13.29 5.50
C MET A 131 3.03 13.48 5.88
N ILE A 132 2.59 14.74 6.08
CA ILE A 132 1.19 15.06 6.35
C ILE A 132 0.30 14.67 5.15
N ILE A 133 0.69 15.05 3.94
CA ILE A 133 -0.05 14.72 2.71
C ILE A 133 -0.12 13.19 2.54
N PHE A 134 1.01 12.52 2.69
CA PHE A 134 1.10 11.06 2.63
C PHE A 134 0.13 10.41 3.62
N LEU A 135 0.16 10.79 4.90
CA LEU A 135 -0.74 10.21 5.90
C LEU A 135 -2.21 10.49 5.58
N ALA A 136 -2.55 11.72 5.18
CA ALA A 136 -3.92 12.10 4.83
C ALA A 136 -4.46 11.26 3.65
N VAL A 137 -3.66 11.10 2.59
CA VAL A 137 -4.03 10.31 1.40
C VAL A 137 -4.22 8.84 1.76
N ASN A 138 -3.30 8.26 2.53
CA ASN A 138 -3.40 6.85 2.94
C ASN A 138 -4.61 6.59 3.83
N ILE A 139 -4.88 7.46 4.82
CA ILE A 139 -6.07 7.37 5.68
C ILE A 139 -7.34 7.50 4.85
N PHE A 140 -7.40 8.49 3.96
CA PHE A 140 -8.57 8.76 3.12
C PHE A 140 -8.94 7.54 2.26
N TYR A 141 -8.00 7.02 1.47
CA TYR A 141 -8.26 5.87 0.62
C TYR A 141 -8.61 4.62 1.41
N SER A 142 -7.88 4.37 2.50
CA SER A 142 -8.13 3.24 3.38
C SER A 142 -9.55 3.26 3.94
N PHE A 143 -9.99 4.43 4.43
CA PHE A 143 -11.32 4.59 5.00
C PHE A 143 -12.43 4.46 3.95
N VAL A 144 -12.28 5.14 2.81
CA VAL A 144 -13.28 5.12 1.72
C VAL A 144 -13.47 3.70 1.19
N PHE A 145 -12.38 3.01 0.83
CA PHE A 145 -12.49 1.65 0.29
C PHE A 145 -12.87 0.61 1.34
N TYR A 146 -12.51 0.82 2.61
CA TYR A 146 -13.02 0.00 3.70
C TYR A 146 -14.56 0.10 3.77
N LYS A 147 -15.11 1.32 3.82
CA LYS A 147 -16.57 1.54 3.85
C LYS A 147 -17.27 0.97 2.64
N PHE A 148 -16.71 1.15 1.45
CA PHE A 148 -17.27 0.56 0.23
C PHE A 148 -17.24 -0.96 0.24
N THR A 149 -16.18 -1.58 0.76
CA THR A 149 -16.08 -3.04 0.88
C THR A 149 -17.11 -3.58 1.85
N VAL A 150 -17.23 -2.98 3.04
CA VAL A 150 -18.21 -3.39 4.05
C VAL A 150 -19.64 -3.23 3.50
N GLY A 151 -19.97 -2.07 2.92
CA GLY A 151 -21.30 -1.86 2.35
C GLY A 151 -21.63 -2.80 1.18
N ALA A 152 -20.64 -3.18 0.36
CA ALA A 152 -20.82 -4.17 -0.70
C ALA A 152 -21.00 -5.61 -0.17
N LEU A 153 -20.42 -5.92 0.99
CA LEU A 153 -20.61 -7.20 1.69
C LEU A 153 -21.95 -7.26 2.43
N GLU A 154 -22.43 -6.17 3.02
CA GLU A 154 -23.68 -6.15 3.79
C GLU A 154 -24.92 -6.26 2.89
N LYS A 155 -24.92 -5.54 1.75
CA LYS A 155 -25.97 -5.60 0.72
C LYS A 155 -26.13 -6.98 0.06
N ARG A 156 -25.26 -7.93 0.38
CA ARG A 156 -25.28 -9.31 -0.13
C ARG A 156 -25.54 -10.28 1.00
#